data_AF-X1RQZ7-F1
#
_entry.id   AF-X1RQZ7-F1
#
_cell.length_a   1.000
_cell.length_b   1.000
_cell.length_c   1.000
_cell.angle_alpha   90.00
_cell.angle_beta   90.00
_cell.angle_gamma   90.00
#
_symmetry.space_group_name_H-M   'P 1'
#
loop_
_entity.id
_entity.type
_entity.pdbx_description
1 polymer ?
#
loop_
_entity_poly.entity_id
_entity_poly.type
_entity_poly.pdbx_seq_one_letter_code
_entity_poly.pdbx_strand_id
1 'polypeptide(L)'
;REHHLPQIYILNSGRENCWHANCFKALPWEECRSIIAATKGVDKKYLAIAILRGFFTLRYSPVGKREFKPAIVLPSGVPEDVNPYELMSFITYPKKRR
;
A
#
# COMPACT_ATOMS: atom_id res chain seq x y z
N ARG A 1 -3.04 -12.51 17.15
CA ARG A 1 -4.25 -11.70 16.84
C ARG A 1 -4.61 -12.04 15.41
N GLU A 2 -5.74 -12.72 15.21
CA GLU A 2 -6.32 -12.84 13.87
C GLU A 2 -6.83 -11.45 13.50
N HIS A 3 -6.20 -10.84 12.49
CA HIS A 3 -6.63 -9.53 12.03
C HIS A 3 -7.80 -9.76 11.08
N HIS A 4 -8.98 -9.24 11.43
CA HIS A 4 -10.18 -9.20 10.58
C HIS A 4 -9.93 -8.29 9.39
N LEU A 5 -9.11 -8.75 8.45
CA LEU A 5 -8.66 -7.98 7.30
C LEU A 5 -9.71 -8.04 6.19
N PRO A 6 -9.96 -6.93 5.49
CA PRO A 6 -10.61 -6.93 4.19
C PRO A 6 -9.86 -7.79 3.16
N GLN A 7 -10.41 -7.85 1.96
CA GLN A 7 -9.79 -8.58 0.85
C GLN A 7 -8.35 -8.11 0.58
N ILE A 8 -7.49 -9.06 0.20
CA ILE A 8 -6.09 -8.79 -0.08
C ILE A 8 -5.85 -8.85 -1.58
N TYR A 9 -5.36 -7.75 -2.13
CA TYR A 9 -4.98 -7.65 -3.53
C TYR A 9 -3.50 -7.95 -3.72
N ILE A 10 -3.21 -8.94 -4.53
CA ILE A 10 -1.84 -9.26 -4.98
C ILE A 10 -1.59 -8.51 -6.29
N LEU A 11 -0.75 -7.49 -6.20
CA LEU A 11 -0.46 -6.55 -7.28
C LEU A 11 0.97 -6.73 -7.76
N ASN A 12 1.21 -6.60 -9.07
CA ASN A 12 2.57 -6.62 -9.59
C ASN A 12 3.34 -5.35 -9.16
N SER A 13 4.59 -5.49 -8.71
CA SER A 13 5.44 -4.37 -8.28
C SER A 13 6.08 -3.58 -9.45
N GLY A 14 5.82 -4.00 -10.69
CA GLY A 14 6.51 -3.56 -11.91
C GLY A 14 7.84 -4.26 -12.16
N ARG A 15 8.17 -5.29 -11.36
CA ARG A 15 9.32 -6.18 -11.57
C ARG A 15 8.82 -7.61 -11.74
N GLU A 16 9.53 -8.38 -12.56
CA GLU A 16 9.21 -9.78 -12.80
C GLU A 16 9.27 -10.58 -11.48
N ASN A 17 8.29 -11.45 -11.26
CA ASN A 17 8.15 -12.30 -10.06
C ASN A 17 8.18 -11.54 -8.72
N CYS A 18 7.85 -10.25 -8.71
CA CYS A 18 7.80 -9.43 -7.52
C CYS A 18 6.39 -8.85 -7.32
N TRP A 19 5.79 -9.15 -6.17
CA TRP A 19 4.39 -8.84 -5.88
C TRP A 19 4.27 -8.03 -4.59
N HIS A 20 3.22 -7.22 -4.52
CA HIS A 20 2.79 -6.53 -3.31
C HIS A 20 1.44 -7.10 -2.88
N ALA A 21 1.29 -7.43 -1.61
CA ALA A 21 0.00 -7.73 -1.02
C ALA A 21 -0.55 -6.46 -0.36
N ASN A 22 -1.74 -6.02 -0.76
CA ASN A 22 -2.36 -4.80 -0.28
C ASN A 22 -3.74 -5.08 0.30
N CYS A 23 -4.04 -4.46 1.43
CA CYS A 23 -5.33 -4.50 2.08
C CYS A 23 -5.75 -3.05 2.36
N PHE A 24 -7.00 -2.71 2.06
CA PHE A 24 -7.51 -1.34 2.18
C PHE A 24 -8.42 -1.21 3.40
N LYS A 25 -7.79 -0.79 4.52
CA LYS A 25 -8.45 -0.57 5.81
C LYS A 25 -8.15 0.86 6.28
N ALA A 26 -9.17 1.56 6.76
CA ALA A 26 -9.02 2.85 7.43
C ALA A 26 -8.83 2.62 8.92
N LEU A 27 -7.75 3.17 9.49
CA LEU A 27 -7.44 3.08 10.92
C LEU A 27 -7.01 4.46 11.44
N PRO A 28 -7.18 4.73 12.76
CA PRO A 28 -6.62 5.91 13.39
C PRO A 28 -5.11 6.03 13.11
N TRP A 29 -4.63 7.26 12.95
CA TRP A 29 -3.22 7.53 12.61
C TRP A 29 -2.23 6.85 13.57
N GLU A 30 -2.51 6.90 14.87
CA GLU A 30 -1.71 6.25 15.91
C GLU A 30 -1.55 4.74 15.69
N GLU A 31 -2.64 4.07 15.32
CA GLU A 31 -2.67 2.64 15.06
C GLU A 31 -1.93 2.29 13.77
N CYS A 32 -2.14 3.06 12.70
CA CYS A 32 -1.37 2.94 11.46
C CYS A 32 0.14 3.00 11.73
N ARG A 33 0.60 3.99 12.51
CA ARG A 33 2.02 4.12 12.86
C ARG A 33 2.53 2.93 13.65
N SER A 34 1.76 2.46 14.63
CA SER A 34 2.13 1.31 15.46
C SER A 34 2.31 0.04 14.62
N ILE A 35 1.36 -0.24 13.71
CA ILE A 35 1.41 -1.39 12.81
C ILE A 35 2.66 -1.34 11.93
N ILE A 36 2.90 -0.21 11.26
CA ILE A 36 4.04 -0.07 10.34
C ILE A 36 5.37 -0.16 11.12
N ALA A 37 5.48 0.49 12.28
CA ALA A 37 6.68 0.45 13.11
C ALA A 37 6.99 -0.96 13.66
N ALA A 38 5.95 -1.75 13.96
CA ALA A 38 6.09 -3.14 14.40
C ALA A 38 6.38 -4.13 13.26
N THR A 39 6.23 -3.71 11.99
CA THR A 39 6.43 -4.58 10.83
C THR A 39 7.91 -4.90 10.64
N LYS A 40 8.25 -6.19 10.74
CA LYS A 40 9.63 -6.66 10.53
C LYS A 40 10.10 -6.33 9.11
N GLY A 41 11.27 -5.71 8.99
CA GLY A 41 11.87 -5.38 7.70
C GLY A 41 11.35 -4.08 7.06
N VAL A 42 10.54 -3.30 7.79
CA VAL A 42 10.15 -1.97 7.32
C VAL A 42 11.38 -1.06 7.17
N ASP A 43 11.43 -0.30 6.07
CA ASP A 43 12.48 0.68 5.85
C ASP A 43 12.32 1.85 6.85
N LYS A 44 13.37 2.12 7.63
CA LYS A 44 13.36 3.17 8.67
C LYS A 44 13.20 4.57 8.09
N LYS A 45 13.75 4.85 6.90
CA LYS A 45 13.59 6.15 6.22
C LYS A 45 12.17 6.32 5.71
N TYR A 46 11.57 5.26 5.17
CA TYR A 46 10.16 5.26 4.78
C TYR A 46 9.26 5.62 5.97
N LEU A 47 9.45 4.96 7.11
CA LEU A 47 8.70 5.24 8.34
C LEU A 47 8.91 6.69 8.81
N ALA A 48 10.16 7.17 8.87
CA ALA A 48 10.45 8.54 9.29
C ALA A 48 9.81 9.60 8.37
N ILE A 49 9.90 9.42 7.05
CA ILE A 49 9.28 10.34 6.08
C ILE A 49 7.76 10.33 6.22
N ALA A 50 7.14 9.17 6.39
CA ALA A 50 5.69 9.08 6.55
C ALA A 50 5.21 9.76 7.84
N ILE A 51 5.94 9.59 8.96
CA ILE A 51 5.65 10.27 10.23
C ILE A 51 5.71 11.78 10.07
N LEU A 52 6.77 12.30 9.44
CA LEU A 52 6.94 13.74 9.20
C LEU A 52 5.83 14.32 8.30
N ARG A 53 5.32 13.54 7.34
CA ARG A 53 4.27 13.96 6.41
C ARG A 53 2.85 13.85 6.99
N GLY A 54 2.66 13.02 8.02
CA GLY A 54 1.34 12.71 8.56
C GLY A 54 0.51 11.74 7.70
N PHE A 55 1.13 11.05 6.73
CA PHE A 55 0.46 10.01 5.93
C PHE A 55 1.47 9.04 5.31
N PHE A 56 1.01 7.81 5.03
CA PHE A 56 1.77 6.81 4.27
C PHE A 56 1.46 6.94 2.78
N THR A 57 2.49 6.89 1.94
CA THR A 57 2.32 6.88 0.48
C THR A 57 2.41 5.46 -0.03
N LEU A 58 1.37 5.01 -0.72
CA LEU A 58 1.41 3.79 -1.51
C LEU A 58 1.97 4.10 -2.89
N ARG A 59 3.03 3.41 -3.31
CA ARG A 59 3.68 3.70 -4.59
C ARG A 59 3.12 2.81 -5.69
N TYR A 60 2.00 3.24 -6.28
CA TYR A 60 1.54 2.77 -7.58
C TYR A 60 1.71 3.86 -8.63
N SER A 61 1.95 3.47 -9.87
CA SER A 61 2.07 4.41 -10.98
C SER A 61 1.58 3.72 -12.24
N PRO A 62 0.79 4.38 -13.11
CA PRO A 62 0.43 3.79 -14.40
C PRO A 62 1.66 3.57 -15.30
N VAL A 63 2.82 4.12 -14.93
CA VAL A 63 4.04 4.01 -15.73
C VAL A 63 4.83 2.74 -15.38
N GLY A 64 5.03 1.88 -16.39
CA GLY A 64 5.99 0.77 -16.35
C GLY A 64 5.46 -0.49 -15.64
N LYS A 65 4.27 -0.97 -16.02
CA LYS A 65 3.62 -2.20 -15.52
C LYS A 65 3.17 -2.17 -14.05
N ARG A 66 3.13 -1.00 -13.41
CA ARG A 66 2.69 -0.80 -12.01
C ARG A 66 1.24 -0.34 -11.90
N GLU A 67 0.40 -0.79 -12.82
CA GLU A 67 -1.02 -0.50 -12.81
C GLU A 67 -1.70 -1.25 -11.64
N PHE A 68 -2.80 -0.69 -11.13
CA PHE A 68 -3.64 -1.38 -10.16
C PHE A 68 -4.46 -2.46 -10.88
N LYS A 69 -3.79 -3.55 -11.26
CA LYS A 69 -4.36 -4.74 -11.88
C LYS A 69 -4.01 -5.93 -11.00
N PRO A 70 -4.91 -6.35 -10.10
CA PRO A 70 -4.65 -7.51 -9.25
C PRO A 70 -4.49 -8.77 -10.08
N ALA A 71 -3.40 -9.50 -9.84
CA ALA A 71 -3.21 -10.83 -10.39
C ALA A 71 -4.02 -11.86 -9.61
N ILE A 72 -4.14 -11.66 -8.30
CA ILE A 72 -4.90 -12.51 -7.38
C ILE A 72 -5.61 -11.61 -6.38
N VAL A 73 -6.85 -11.95 -6.04
CA VAL A 73 -7.59 -11.37 -4.92
C VAL A 73 -7.86 -12.50 -3.93
N LEU A 74 -7.39 -12.34 -2.69
CA LEU A 74 -7.72 -13.25 -1.60
C LEU A 74 -9.00 -12.74 -0.94
N PRO A 75 -10.12 -13.48 -1.04
CA PRO A 75 -11.42 -13.01 -0.57
C PRO A 75 -11.47 -12.93 0.96
N SER A 76 -12.29 -12.01 1.46
CA SER A 76 -12.60 -11.87 2.89
C SER A 76 -14.08 -11.53 3.05
N GLY A 77 -14.69 -11.96 4.16
CA GLY A 77 -16.04 -11.55 4.56
C GLY A 77 -16.09 -10.15 5.18
N VAL A 78 -14.94 -9.51 5.40
CA VAL A 78 -14.84 -8.16 5.96
C VAL A 78 -14.89 -7.14 4.82
N PRO A 79 -15.82 -6.16 4.85
CA PRO A 79 -15.91 -5.12 3.83
C PRO A 79 -14.69 -4.20 3.87
N GLU A 80 -14.33 -3.66 2.70
CA GLU A 80 -13.32 -2.61 2.61
C GLU A 80 -13.88 -1.29 3.10
N ASP A 81 -13.06 -0.51 3.81
CA ASP A 81 -13.47 0.84 4.24
C ASP A 81 -13.33 1.85 3.10
N VAL A 82 -12.53 1.53 2.08
CA VAL A 82 -12.24 2.41 0.95
C VAL A 82 -12.16 1.59 -0.33
N ASN A 83 -12.83 2.07 -1.37
CA ASN A 83 -12.70 1.53 -2.72
C ASN A 83 -11.28 1.82 -3.28
N PRO A 84 -10.44 0.81 -3.54
CA PRO A 84 -9.07 1.04 -3.98
C PRO A 84 -8.96 1.65 -5.38
N TYR A 85 -10.02 1.54 -6.20
CA TYR A 85 -10.07 2.19 -7.50
C TYR A 85 -10.32 3.70 -7.39
N GLU A 86 -10.86 4.18 -6.27
CA GLU A 86 -11.09 5.61 -6.00
C GLU A 86 -9.87 6.29 -5.36
N LEU A 87 -8.95 5.51 -4.77
CA LEU A 87 -7.71 5.99 -4.14
C LEU A 87 -6.65 6.50 -5.13
N MET A 88 -6.95 6.55 -6.44
CA MET A 88 -5.99 6.90 -7.51
C MET A 88 -5.58 8.38 -7.53
N SER A 89 -4.97 8.87 -6.44
CA SER A 89 -4.12 10.07 -6.48
C SER A 89 -2.67 9.62 -6.71
N PHE A 90 -2.24 9.60 -7.97
CA PHE A 90 -0.87 9.26 -8.30
C PHE A 90 0.06 10.41 -7.91
N ILE A 91 0.89 10.21 -6.88
CA ILE A 91 1.94 11.20 -6.57
C ILE A 91 3.01 11.13 -7.67
N THR A 92 3.01 12.15 -8.54
CA THR A 92 4.06 12.39 -9.52
C THR A 92 5.30 12.88 -8.80
N TYR A 93 6.24 11.97 -8.50
CA TYR A 93 7.58 12.39 -8.13
C TYR A 93 8.28 12.92 -9.40
N PRO A 94 8.98 14.07 -9.34
CA PRO A 94 9.85 14.47 -10.42
C PRO A 94 10.89 13.37 -10.63
N LYS A 95 10.80 12.67 -11.76
CA LYS A 95 11.81 11.69 -12.15
C LYS A 95 13.09 12.49 -12.40
N LYS A 96 14.19 12.12 -11.73
CA LYS A 96 15.52 12.54 -12.19
C LYS A 96 15.64 12.04 -13.64
N ARG A 97 15.70 12.95 -14.60
CA ARG A 97 16.10 12.63 -15.98
C ARG A 97 17.44 11.90 -15.86
N ARG A 98 17.46 10.62 -16.23
CA ARG A 98 18.70 9.88 -16.46
C ARG A 98 19.17 10.20 -17.86
#